data_AF-A0A8A4ZNG2-F1
#
_entry.id   AF-A0A8A4ZNG2-F1
#
_cell.length_a   1.000
_cell.length_b   1.000
_cell.length_c   1.000
_cell.angle_alpha   90.00
_cell.angle_beta   90.00
_cell.angle_gamma   90.00
#
_symmetry.space_group_name_H-M   'P 1'
#
loop_
_entity.id
_entity.type
_entity.pdbx_description
1 polymer ?
#
loop_
_entity_poly.entity_id
_entity_poly.type
_entity_poly.pdbx_seq_one_letter_code
_entity_poly.pdbx_strand_id
1 'polypeptide(L)'
;MRDGGLDVKDPARGKGITEAGPEYESAAADCRGVIGDPPIYNWTPEESARVHEEYRAMAACYRALGYDVPDPGPEEAISVPEGLTEDEFLSCEPAAN
;
A
#
# COMPACT_ATOMS: atom_id res chain seq x y z
N MET A 1 -3.63 -19.10 -0.36
CA MET A 1 -2.95 -19.20 -1.67
C MET A 1 -2.16 -20.49 -1.80
N ARG A 2 -1.12 -20.72 -0.97
CA ARG A 2 -0.34 -21.99 -0.98
C ARG A 2 -1.15 -23.23 -0.65
N ASP A 3 -1.99 -23.15 0.38
CA ASP A 3 -2.93 -24.24 0.75
C ASP A 3 -4.01 -24.47 -0.33
N GLY A 4 -4.20 -23.51 -1.23
CA GLY A 4 -5.07 -23.62 -2.41
C GLY A 4 -4.34 -24.13 -3.65
N GLY A 5 -3.11 -24.63 -3.53
CA GLY A 5 -2.30 -25.17 -4.62
C GLY A 5 -1.51 -24.13 -5.43
N LEU A 6 -1.62 -22.84 -5.09
CA LEU A 6 -0.82 -21.78 -5.71
C LEU A 6 0.42 -21.49 -4.87
N ASP A 7 1.58 -22.00 -5.29
CA ASP A 7 2.87 -21.76 -4.64
C ASP A 7 3.37 -20.35 -4.93
N VAL A 8 2.82 -19.37 -4.21
CA VAL A 8 3.30 -17.98 -4.22
C VAL A 8 4.68 -17.97 -3.58
N LYS A 9 5.69 -17.37 -4.21
CA LYS A 9 7.02 -17.30 -3.58
C LYS A 9 6.98 -16.38 -2.38
N ASP A 10 7.77 -16.69 -1.36
CA ASP A 10 7.98 -15.72 -0.29
C ASP A 10 8.74 -14.52 -0.88
N PRO A 11 8.20 -13.29 -0.76
CA PRO A 11 8.93 -12.12 -1.21
C PRO A 11 10.18 -11.93 -0.33
N ALA A 12 11.18 -11.25 -0.89
CA ALA A 12 12.35 -10.86 -0.10
C ALA A 12 11.91 -10.03 1.12
N ARG A 13 12.68 -10.08 2.21
CA ARG A 13 12.43 -9.27 3.40
C ARG A 13 12.28 -7.79 3.01
N GLY A 14 11.19 -7.15 3.42
CA GLY A 14 10.88 -5.75 3.07
C GLY A 14 10.22 -5.57 1.69
N LYS A 15 9.87 -6.65 0.99
CA LYS A 15 9.14 -6.61 -0.28
C LYS A 15 7.77 -7.29 -0.14
N GLY A 16 6.79 -6.77 -0.88
CA GLY A 16 5.48 -7.40 -1.01
C GLY A 16 5.47 -8.52 -2.05
N ILE A 17 4.39 -9.30 -2.07
CA ILE A 17 4.07 -10.21 -3.17
C ILE A 17 3.84 -9.36 -4.42
N THR A 18 4.45 -9.73 -5.55
CA THR A 18 4.37 -8.96 -6.81
C THR A 18 3.74 -9.75 -7.95
N GLU A 19 3.50 -11.04 -7.72
CA GLU A 19 2.84 -11.94 -8.64
C GLU A 19 1.38 -11.52 -8.86
N ALA A 20 1.01 -11.35 -10.12
CA ALA A 20 -0.35 -11.07 -10.56
C ALA A 20 -0.68 -11.91 -11.79
N GLY A 21 -1.96 -12.24 -11.99
CA GLY A 21 -2.41 -13.06 -13.10
C GLY A 21 -3.70 -13.82 -12.80
N PRO A 22 -4.32 -14.45 -13.81
CA PRO A 22 -5.62 -15.09 -13.67
C PRO A 22 -5.61 -16.25 -12.65
N GLU A 23 -4.49 -16.96 -12.49
CA GLU A 23 -4.36 -18.00 -11.47
C GLU A 23 -4.36 -17.42 -10.04
N TYR A 24 -3.74 -16.26 -9.85
CA TYR A 24 -3.76 -15.54 -8.58
C TYR A 24 -5.16 -15.00 -8.27
N GLU A 25 -5.83 -14.41 -9.26
CA GLU A 25 -7.21 -13.92 -9.11
C GLU A 25 -8.19 -15.05 -8.76
N SER A 26 -8.05 -16.21 -9.43
CA SER A 26 -8.84 -17.40 -9.15
C SER A 26 -8.61 -17.92 -7.73
N ALA A 27 -7.35 -18.13 -7.34
CA ALA A 27 -7.03 -18.61 -6.00
C ALA A 27 -7.44 -17.61 -4.90
N ALA A 28 -7.41 -16.31 -5.20
CA ALA A 28 -7.91 -15.27 -4.29
C ALA A 28 -9.43 -15.35 -4.15
N ALA A 29 -10.16 -15.66 -5.22
CA ALA A 29 -11.61 -15.87 -5.17
C ALA A 29 -11.99 -17.11 -4.34
N ASP A 30 -11.28 -18.23 -4.53
CA ASP A 30 -11.48 -19.44 -3.73
C ASP A 30 -11.20 -19.17 -2.25
N CYS A 31 -10.12 -18.43 -1.96
CA CYS A 31 -9.78 -18.02 -0.60
C CYS A 31 -10.90 -17.18 0.03
N ARG A 32 -11.43 -16.17 -0.68
CA ARG A 32 -12.58 -15.38 -0.22
C ARG A 32 -13.81 -16.24 0.04
N GLY A 33 -14.03 -17.30 -0.73
CA GLY A 33 -15.10 -18.27 -0.47
C GLY A 33 -14.98 -18.99 0.88
N VAL A 34 -13.77 -19.13 1.42
CA VAL A 34 -13.49 -19.79 2.70
C VAL A 34 -13.47 -18.80 3.87
N ILE A 35 -12.75 -17.69 3.73
CA ILE A 35 -12.53 -16.72 4.83
C ILE A 35 -13.51 -15.54 4.82
N GLY A 36 -14.30 -15.39 3.76
CA GLY A 36 -15.17 -14.25 3.51
C GLY A 36 -14.50 -13.14 2.70
N ASP A 37 -15.30 -12.13 2.33
CA ASP A 37 -14.78 -10.92 1.70
C ASP A 37 -13.88 -10.14 2.68
N PRO A 38 -12.82 -9.48 2.18
CA PRO A 38 -11.99 -8.64 3.01
C PRO A 38 -12.83 -7.52 3.66
N PRO A 39 -12.55 -7.15 4.91
CA PRO A 39 -13.26 -6.05 5.55
C PRO A 39 -13.01 -4.76 4.76
N ILE A 40 -14.08 -4.08 4.37
CA ILE A 40 -14.00 -2.73 3.80
C ILE A 40 -14.02 -1.75 4.97
N TYR A 41 -12.95 -0.97 5.10
CA TYR A 41 -12.91 0.13 6.06
C TYR A 41 -13.61 1.34 5.46
N ASN A 42 -14.76 1.71 6.02
CA ASN A 42 -15.49 2.91 5.62
C ASN A 42 -14.98 4.09 6.46
N TRP A 43 -13.98 4.80 5.94
CA TRP A 43 -13.47 6.01 6.55
C TRP A 43 -14.58 7.07 6.66
N THR A 44 -14.66 7.74 7.81
CA THR A 44 -15.45 8.96 7.92
C THR A 44 -14.82 10.08 7.07
N PRO A 45 -15.58 11.12 6.67
CA PRO A 45 -15.02 12.25 5.93
C PRO A 45 -13.85 12.93 6.65
N GLU A 46 -13.90 13.00 7.98
CA GLU A 46 -12.83 13.57 8.81
C GLU A 46 -11.56 12.71 8.76
N GLU A 47 -11.69 11.39 8.89
CA GLU A 47 -10.54 10.50 8.80
C GLU A 47 -9.93 10.47 7.40
N SER A 48 -10.77 10.48 6.36
CA SER A 48 -10.31 10.58 4.97
C SER A 48 -9.51 11.87 4.74
N ALA A 49 -9.99 13.00 5.25
CA ALA A 49 -9.29 14.27 5.19
C ALA A 49 -7.95 14.24 5.93
N ARG A 50 -7.90 13.63 7.13
CA ARG A 50 -6.67 13.45 7.89
C ARG A 50 -5.64 12.60 7.15
N VAL A 51 -6.05 11.45 6.63
CA VAL A 51 -5.17 10.56 5.84
C VAL A 51 -4.65 11.27 4.59
N HIS A 52 -5.49 12.04 3.92
CA HIS A 52 -5.07 12.84 2.78
C HIS A 52 -4.04 13.92 3.15
N GLU A 53 -4.18 14.56 4.31
CA GLU A 53 -3.18 15.49 4.84
C GLU A 53 -1.84 14.81 5.15
N GLU A 54 -1.89 13.63 5.75
CA GLU A 54 -0.69 12.80 6.01
C GLU A 54 0.02 12.46 4.69
N TYR A 55 -0.72 12.05 3.66
CA TYR A 55 -0.13 11.80 2.34
C TYR A 55 0.47 13.03 1.69
N ARG A 56 -0.13 14.21 1.81
CA ARG A 56 0.49 15.46 1.31
C ARG A 56 1.77 15.80 2.05
N ALA A 57 1.83 15.56 3.37
CA ALA A 57 3.04 15.76 4.17
C ALA A 57 4.15 14.79 3.75
N MET A 58 3.82 13.52 3.51
CA MET A 58 4.77 12.53 2.99
C MET A 58 5.31 12.92 1.61
N ALA A 59 4.45 13.36 0.69
CA ALA A 59 4.86 13.80 -0.65
C ALA A 59 5.82 15.00 -0.58
N ALA A 60 5.54 15.95 0.32
CA ALA A 60 6.45 17.07 0.58
C ALA A 60 7.80 16.62 1.15
N CYS A 61 7.82 15.62 2.03
CA CYS A 61 9.05 15.04 2.57
C CYS A 61 9.89 14.36 1.48
N TYR A 62 9.28 13.55 0.61
CA TYR A 62 9.98 12.92 -0.52
C TYR A 62 10.55 13.96 -1.48
N ARG A 63 9.83 15.06 -1.74
CA ARG A 63 10.38 16.19 -2.52
C ARG A 63 11.57 16.86 -1.84
N ALA A 64 11.58 16.98 -0.51
CA ALA A 64 12.72 17.51 0.22
C ALA A 64 13.96 16.60 0.14
N LEU A 65 13.76 15.28 0.00
CA LEU A 65 14.83 14.31 -0.27
C LEU A 65 15.30 14.30 -1.73
N GLY A 66 14.60 15.01 -2.63
CA GLY A 66 14.97 15.17 -4.03
C GLY A 66 14.17 14.31 -5.02
N TYR A 67 13.13 13.61 -4.56
CA TYR A 67 12.24 12.84 -5.43
C TYR A 67 11.17 13.74 -6.07
N ASP A 68 10.85 13.49 -7.34
CA ASP A 68 9.76 14.19 -8.01
C ASP A 68 8.43 13.46 -7.75
N VAL A 69 7.74 13.87 -6.70
CA VAL A 69 6.46 13.26 -6.26
C VAL A 69 5.36 14.31 -6.32
N PRO A 70 4.30 14.09 -7.12
CA PRO A 70 3.13 14.98 -7.12
C PRO A 70 2.33 14.84 -5.82
N ASP A 71 1.58 15.89 -5.46
CA ASP A 71 0.59 15.76 -4.38
C ASP A 71 -0.55 14.85 -4.84
N PRO A 72 -1.04 13.93 -3.98
CA PRO A 72 -2.19 13.10 -4.31
C PRO A 72 -3.46 13.95 -4.41
N GLY A 73 -4.42 13.50 -5.22
CA GLY A 73 -5.78 14.06 -5.24
C GLY A 73 -6.61 13.64 -4.02
N PRO A 74 -7.83 14.21 -3.86
CA PRO A 74 -8.79 13.75 -2.86
C PRO A 74 -9.10 12.26 -3.07
N GLU A 75 -9.06 11.48 -1.99
CA GLU A 75 -9.25 10.01 -2.00
C GLU A 75 -8.18 9.20 -2.77
N GLU A 76 -7.12 9.85 -3.26
CA GLU A 76 -5.98 9.15 -3.86
C GLU A 76 -4.91 8.84 -2.79
N ALA A 77 -4.30 7.66 -2.92
CA ALA A 77 -3.13 7.30 -2.15
C ALA A 77 -1.87 8.01 -2.68
N ILE A 78 -0.89 8.22 -1.80
CA ILE A 78 0.43 8.71 -2.21
C ILE A 78 1.14 7.70 -3.12
N SER A 79 1.81 8.20 -4.16
CA SER A 79 2.73 7.41 -4.97
C SER A 79 4.10 7.34 -4.29
N VAL A 80 4.62 6.14 -4.08
CA VAL A 80 5.97 5.94 -3.55
C VAL A 80 6.96 5.97 -4.72
N PRO A 81 7.93 6.91 -4.74
CA PRO A 81 8.89 7.03 -5.83
C PRO A 81 9.82 5.81 -5.91
N GLU A 82 10.19 5.45 -7.14
CA GLU A 82 11.20 4.41 -7.37
C GLU A 82 12.56 4.83 -6.83
N GLY A 83 13.27 3.89 -6.18
CA GLY A 83 14.59 4.15 -5.61
C GLY A 83 14.58 4.68 -4.18
N LEU A 84 13.41 5.02 -3.63
CA LEU A 84 13.27 5.37 -2.21
C LEU A 84 13.76 4.23 -1.33
N THR A 85 14.74 4.52 -0.47
CA THR A 85 15.26 3.54 0.48
C THR A 85 14.29 3.36 1.66
N GLU A 86 14.40 2.23 2.36
CA GLU A 86 13.58 1.96 3.55
C GLU A 86 13.81 3.03 4.64
N ASP A 87 15.06 3.45 4.85
CA ASP A 87 15.40 4.48 5.85
C ASP A 87 14.79 5.85 5.50
N GLU A 88 14.82 6.24 4.23
CA GLU A 88 14.19 7.48 3.74
C GLU A 88 12.67 7.42 3.85
N PHE A 89 12.07 6.27 3.51
CA PHE A 89 10.64 6.02 3.65
C PHE A 89 10.22 6.19 5.12
N LEU A 90 10.90 5.52 6.04
CA LEU A 90 10.63 5.59 7.48
C LEU A 90 10.85 6.99 8.05
N SER A 91 11.81 7.75 7.53
CA SER A 91 12.04 9.14 7.96
C SER A 91 10.89 10.09 7.62
N CYS A 92 10.08 9.73 6.63
CA CYS A 92 8.95 10.51 6.16
C CYS A 92 7.60 9.97 6.64
N GLU A 93 7.55 8.85 7.36
CA GLU A 93 6.30 8.33 7.91
C GLU A 93 5.74 9.29 8.99
N PRO A 94 4.43 9.57 8.98
CA PRO A 94 3.81 10.32 10.06
C PRO A 94 3.92 9.52 11.37
N ALA A 95 4.27 10.19 12.47
CA ALA A 95 4.34 9.55 13.78
C ALA A 95 2.97 8.94 14.12
N ALA A 96 2.93 7.63 14.37
CA ALA A 96 1.73 6.98 14.89
C ALA A 96 1.41 7.56 16.28
N ASN A 97 0.30 8.32 16.35
CA ASN A 97 -0.28 8.76 17.62
C ASN A 97 -1.18 7.67 18.21
#